data_AF-A0A0K0DPT6-F1
#
_entry.id   AF-A0A0K0DPT6-F1
#
_cell.length_a   1.000
_cell.length_b   1.000
_cell.length_c   1.000
_cell.angle_alpha   90.00
_cell.angle_beta   90.00
_cell.angle_gamma   90.00
#
_symmetry.space_group_name_H-M   'P 1'
#
loop_
_entity.id
_entity.type
_entity.pdbx_description
1 polymer ?
#
loop_
_entity_poly.entity_id
_entity_poly.type
_entity_poly.pdbx_seq_one_letter_code
_entity_poly.pdbx_strand_id
1 'polypeptide(L)'
;MENKAFHKASVLFNRASTAPTIVEAVQFHGIRITKNDALVKEIVELYRSSTLDELVHNSHLAAKHLQEVGLMESVVPLIDTAPSTNGYIVNFVVKEPKALNLGVKAGISTNGDADMSLNGGRQSLFGRGEAVNSSYTYTVKGDHSFNLSFTKPRLGWQKYSNISASLFRAISYLPWNHSNCEENAVVLGYNGQIMKNILHQIKFNALWRTLRATDDAAFSVREHAGHIMKFSVENAVGFDNRDRPILATRGILGVLSFFLGKFSFIFNSTSRIVGSTLTYCS
;
A
#
# COMPACT_ATOMS: atom_id res chain seq x y z
N MET A 1 10.08 34.54 28.85
CA MET A 1 9.85 33.09 28.67
C MET A 1 9.04 32.63 29.86
N GLU A 2 7.73 32.43 29.70
CA GLU A 2 6.89 31.88 30.76
C GLU A 2 7.39 30.50 31.16
N ASN A 3 7.55 30.30 32.46
CA ASN A 3 8.02 29.06 33.06
C ASN A 3 6.90 28.01 32.95
N LYS A 4 6.88 27.24 31.85
CA LYS A 4 5.91 26.16 31.66
C LYS A 4 6.19 25.07 32.69
N ALA A 5 5.40 25.02 33.76
CA ALA A 5 5.46 23.96 34.76
C ALA A 5 5.01 22.63 34.12
N PHE A 6 5.93 21.67 34.00
CA PHE A 6 5.62 20.35 33.49
C PHE A 6 5.01 19.50 34.61
N HIS A 7 3.72 19.22 34.51
CA HIS A 7 3.02 18.31 35.42
C HIS A 7 3.07 16.88 34.89
N LYS A 8 3.11 15.90 35.79
CA LYS A 8 2.96 14.48 35.40
C LYS A 8 1.59 14.27 34.77
N ALA A 9 1.54 13.54 33.64
CA ALA A 9 0.30 13.24 32.91
C ALA A 9 -0.78 12.58 33.78
N SER A 10 -0.38 11.84 34.83
CA SER A 10 -1.28 11.21 35.80
C SER A 10 -2.17 12.20 36.56
N VAL A 11 -1.75 13.46 36.72
CA VAL A 11 -2.53 14.50 37.40
C VAL A 11 -3.68 15.02 36.54
N LEU A 12 -3.51 14.97 35.21
CA LEU A 12 -4.50 15.44 34.24
C LEU A 12 -5.48 14.33 33.85
N PHE A 13 -5.07 13.07 33.90
CA PHE A 13 -5.85 11.94 33.40
C PHE A 13 -7.28 11.87 33.98
N ASN A 14 -7.44 12.01 35.30
CA ASN A 14 -8.78 11.96 35.94
C ASN A 14 -9.58 13.27 35.83
N ARG A 15 -8.95 14.39 35.47
CA ARG A 15 -9.60 15.71 35.34
C ARG A 15 -9.99 16.03 33.90
N ALA A 16 -9.31 15.43 32.91
CA ALA A 16 -9.55 15.63 31.50
C ALA A 16 -10.88 15.03 31.02
N SER A 17 -11.36 13.95 31.66
CA SER A 17 -12.63 13.30 31.29
C SER A 17 -13.87 14.14 31.57
N THR A 18 -13.79 15.09 32.52
CA THR A 18 -14.94 15.92 32.95
C THR A 18 -14.90 17.33 32.35
N ALA A 19 -13.78 17.72 31.74
CA ALA A 19 -13.63 19.05 31.16
C ALA A 19 -14.29 19.13 29.77
N PRO A 20 -15.33 19.97 29.58
CA PRO A 20 -15.90 20.19 28.26
C PRO A 20 -14.90 20.94 27.37
N THR A 21 -14.89 20.62 26.09
CA THR A 21 -13.96 21.23 25.13
C THR A 21 -14.65 21.65 23.85
N ILE A 22 -14.30 22.84 23.38
CA ILE A 22 -14.71 23.35 22.08
C ILE A 22 -13.45 23.58 21.25
N VAL A 23 -13.37 22.95 20.07
CA VAL A 23 -12.27 23.17 19.13
C VAL A 23 -12.56 24.42 18.33
N GLU A 24 -11.82 25.50 18.60
CA GLU A 24 -12.03 26.80 17.94
C GLU A 24 -11.32 26.85 16.58
N ALA A 25 -10.07 26.38 16.53
CA ALA A 25 -9.28 26.37 15.32
C ALA A 25 -8.31 25.18 15.28
N VAL A 26 -8.06 24.69 14.07
CA VAL A 26 -7.00 23.73 13.79
C VAL A 26 -6.01 24.37 12.82
N GLN A 27 -4.74 24.42 13.23
CA GLN A 27 -3.67 25.00 12.42
C GLN A 27 -2.68 23.91 12.05
N PHE A 28 -2.15 24.00 10.83
CA PHE A 28 -1.10 23.10 10.36
C PHE A 28 0.15 23.90 10.01
N HIS A 29 1.28 23.51 10.57
CA HIS A 29 2.58 24.10 10.30
C HIS A 29 3.46 23.12 9.56
N GLY A 30 4.09 23.56 8.46
CA GLY A 30 5.01 22.74 7.66
C GLY A 30 4.43 22.14 6.38
N ILE A 31 3.25 22.59 5.93
CA ILE A 31 2.66 22.17 4.65
C ILE A 31 3.23 23.01 3.51
N ARG A 32 3.57 22.35 2.39
CA ARG A 32 3.99 23.00 1.16
C ARG A 32 3.34 22.38 -0.08
N ILE A 33 3.20 21.06 -0.13
CA ILE A 33 2.71 20.32 -1.30
C ILE A 33 1.29 19.78 -1.07
N THR A 34 0.94 19.49 0.17
CA THR A 34 -0.34 18.86 0.53
C THR A 34 -1.53 19.79 0.31
N LYS A 35 -2.63 19.27 -0.27
CA LYS A 35 -3.84 20.07 -0.56
C LYS A 35 -4.75 20.18 0.66
N ASN A 36 -5.35 21.36 0.86
CA ASN A 36 -6.29 21.63 1.95
C ASN A 36 -7.52 20.70 1.95
N ASP A 37 -8.04 20.32 0.78
CA ASP A 37 -9.16 19.37 0.65
C ASP A 37 -8.84 18.00 1.29
N ALA A 38 -7.60 17.52 1.18
CA ALA A 38 -7.19 16.27 1.81
C ALA A 38 -7.09 16.40 3.33
N LEU A 39 -6.60 17.54 3.82
CA LEU A 39 -6.50 17.81 5.25
C LEU A 39 -7.88 17.90 5.88
N VAL A 40 -8.76 18.76 5.35
CA VAL A 40 -10.12 19.00 5.87
C VAL A 40 -10.91 17.71 6.07
N LYS A 41 -10.79 16.74 5.17
CA LYS A 41 -11.46 15.44 5.26
C LYS A 41 -11.01 14.60 6.46
N GLU A 42 -9.75 14.72 6.89
CA GLU A 42 -9.21 13.97 8.03
C GLU A 42 -9.45 14.70 9.37
N ILE A 43 -9.52 16.04 9.36
CA ILE A 43 -9.77 16.85 10.57
C ILE A 43 -11.24 17.04 10.93
N VAL A 44 -12.19 16.70 10.05
CA VAL A 44 -13.62 16.94 10.33
C VAL A 44 -14.09 16.25 11.61
N GLU A 45 -13.55 15.08 11.95
CA GLU A 45 -13.94 14.35 13.16
C GLU A 45 -13.38 14.97 14.45
N LEU A 46 -12.29 15.75 14.36
CA LEU A 46 -11.75 16.47 15.51
C LEU A 46 -12.72 17.52 16.06
N TYR A 47 -13.54 18.14 15.20
CA TYR A 47 -14.55 19.10 15.63
C TYR A 47 -15.73 18.45 16.37
N ARG A 48 -15.84 17.11 16.34
CA ARG A 48 -16.91 16.37 17.00
C ARG A 48 -16.62 16.03 18.47
N SER A 49 -15.35 16.11 18.91
CA SER A 49 -14.99 15.79 20.29
C SER A 49 -15.59 16.79 21.27
N SER A 50 -16.23 16.28 22.32
CA SER A 50 -16.90 17.13 23.33
C SER A 50 -16.13 17.22 24.65
N THR A 51 -15.20 16.30 24.90
CA THR A 51 -14.37 16.25 26.11
C THR A 51 -12.88 16.36 25.81
N LEU A 52 -12.07 16.80 26.79
CA LEU A 52 -10.63 16.98 26.60
C LEU A 52 -9.93 15.64 26.36
N ASP A 53 -10.38 14.59 27.03
CA ASP A 53 -9.87 13.23 26.82
C ASP A 53 -10.15 12.75 25.38
N GLU A 54 -11.37 12.94 24.88
CA GLU A 54 -11.71 12.63 23.48
C GLU A 54 -10.90 13.47 22.49
N LEU A 55 -10.68 14.75 22.77
CA LEU A 55 -9.90 15.64 21.91
C LEU A 55 -8.45 15.16 21.80
N VAL A 56 -7.82 14.78 22.92
CA VAL A 56 -6.46 14.24 22.94
C VAL A 56 -6.40 12.91 22.17
N HIS A 57 -7.36 12.01 22.42
CA HIS A 57 -7.44 10.72 21.74
C HIS A 57 -7.61 10.90 20.23
N ASN A 58 -8.58 11.71 19.81
CA ASN A 58 -8.88 11.97 18.41
C ASN A 58 -7.76 12.73 17.70
N SER A 59 -7.02 13.59 18.41
CA SER A 59 -5.85 14.28 17.85
C SER A 59 -4.72 13.30 17.52
N HIS A 60 -4.47 12.34 18.41
CA HIS A 60 -3.48 11.29 18.17
C HIS A 60 -3.92 10.34 17.05
N LEU A 61 -5.21 10.00 17.03
CA LEU A 61 -5.81 9.16 16.00
C LEU A 61 -5.73 9.84 14.63
N ALA A 62 -6.07 11.13 14.53
CA ALA A 62 -5.93 11.93 13.31
C ALA A 62 -4.46 12.03 12.86
N ALA A 63 -3.52 12.21 13.79
CA ALA A 63 -2.09 12.22 13.47
C ALA A 63 -1.62 10.88 12.86
N LYS A 64 -2.08 9.75 13.43
CA LYS A 64 -1.83 8.40 12.89
C LYS A 64 -2.44 8.24 11.51
N HIS A 65 -3.67 8.70 11.31
CA HIS A 65 -4.37 8.65 10.04
C HIS A 65 -3.65 9.43 8.93
N LEU A 66 -3.19 10.66 9.22
CA LEU A 66 -2.40 11.48 8.28
C LEU A 66 -1.10 10.79 7.84
N GLN A 67 -0.48 10.01 8.74
CA GLN A 67 0.70 9.20 8.43
C GLN A 67 0.34 7.96 7.60
N GLU A 68 -0.73 7.24 7.97
CA GLU A 68 -1.17 6.02 7.28
C GLU A 68 -1.62 6.26 5.84
N VAL A 69 -2.28 7.39 5.57
CA VAL A 69 -2.63 7.83 4.20
C VAL A 69 -1.39 8.22 3.40
N GLY A 70 -0.25 8.48 4.06
CA GLY A 70 0.96 8.94 3.41
C GLY A 70 0.92 10.42 3.02
N LEU A 71 0.10 11.23 3.71
CA LEU A 71 0.12 12.69 3.55
C LEU A 71 1.36 13.29 4.21
N MET A 72 1.78 12.73 5.35
CA MET A 72 2.86 13.24 6.19
C MET A 72 3.81 12.09 6.61
N GLU A 73 5.11 12.36 6.71
CA GLU A 73 6.10 11.41 7.27
C GLU A 73 6.00 11.34 8.80
N SER A 74 5.79 12.49 9.44
CA SER A 74 5.64 12.61 10.89
C SER A 74 4.66 13.74 11.21
N VAL A 75 3.85 13.53 12.25
CA VAL A 75 2.82 14.47 12.71
C VAL A 75 2.84 14.50 14.23
N VAL A 76 2.97 15.69 14.80
CA VAL A 76 2.90 15.91 16.25
C VAL A 76 1.73 16.87 16.53
N PRO A 77 0.65 16.39 17.18
CA PRO A 77 -0.42 17.26 17.64
C PRO A 77 0.01 18.00 18.91
N LEU A 78 -0.11 19.32 18.92
CA LEU A 78 0.06 20.18 20.07
C LEU A 78 -1.29 20.84 20.38
N ILE A 79 -1.76 20.71 21.62
CA ILE A 79 -3.04 21.30 22.05
C ILE A 79 -2.71 22.49 22.92
N ASP A 80 -3.12 23.67 22.46
CA ASP A 80 -2.98 24.93 23.18
C ASP A 80 -4.35 25.44 23.63
N THR A 81 -4.36 26.22 24.71
CA THR A 81 -5.59 26.84 25.23
C THR A 81 -5.87 28.13 24.48
N ALA A 82 -7.14 28.33 24.10
CA ALA A 82 -7.60 29.59 23.53
C ALA A 82 -8.00 30.56 24.66
N PRO A 83 -8.01 31.88 24.40
CA PRO A 83 -8.52 32.86 25.35
C PRO A 83 -10.04 32.77 25.59
N SER A 84 -10.76 31.96 24.80
CA SER A 84 -12.19 31.70 24.94
C SER A 84 -12.49 30.66 26.02
N THR A 85 -13.66 30.75 26.67
CA THR A 85 -14.07 29.81 27.72
C THR A 85 -14.13 28.38 27.16
N ASN A 86 -13.27 27.49 27.66
CA ASN A 86 -13.15 26.09 27.24
C ASN A 86 -12.78 25.89 25.75
N GLY A 87 -12.20 26.90 25.12
CA GLY A 87 -11.69 26.83 23.75
C GLY A 87 -10.29 26.25 23.69
N TYR A 88 -10.06 25.36 22.73
CA TYR A 88 -8.75 24.78 22.45
C TYR A 88 -8.39 24.98 20.99
N ILE A 89 -7.10 25.25 20.75
CA ILE A 89 -6.50 25.34 19.41
C ILE A 89 -5.59 24.13 19.24
N VAL A 90 -5.81 23.37 18.17
CA VAL A 90 -4.98 22.20 17.86
C VAL A 90 -3.98 22.59 16.77
N ASN A 91 -2.71 22.63 17.16
CA ASN A 91 -1.58 22.95 16.29
C ASN A 91 -0.90 21.65 15.86
N PHE A 92 -1.05 21.27 14.58
CA PHE A 92 -0.34 20.14 14.00
C PHE A 92 1.00 20.59 13.43
N VAL A 93 2.09 20.18 14.08
CA VAL A 93 3.43 20.32 13.51
C VAL A 93 3.69 19.11 12.64
N VAL A 94 3.71 19.33 11.32
CA VAL A 94 3.81 18.25 10.32
C VAL A 94 5.14 18.30 9.59
N LYS A 95 5.61 17.11 9.21
CA LYS A 95 6.74 16.93 8.29
C LYS A 95 6.25 16.22 7.05
N GLU A 96 6.25 16.93 5.92
CA GLU A 96 5.85 16.35 4.64
C GLU A 96 6.81 15.23 4.19
N PRO A 97 6.30 14.22 3.45
CA PRO A 97 7.14 13.17 2.90
C PRO A 97 8.16 13.74 1.93
N LYS A 98 9.34 13.13 1.91
CA LYS A 98 10.41 13.50 0.98
C LYS A 98 9.94 13.33 -0.46
N ALA A 99 10.35 14.26 -1.32
CA ALA A 99 9.94 14.27 -2.72
C ALA A 99 10.43 13.03 -3.50
N LEU A 100 11.52 12.37 -3.08
CA LEU A 100 12.02 11.15 -3.72
C LEU A 100 12.72 10.27 -2.67
N ASN A 101 12.34 9.00 -2.63
CA ASN A 101 12.96 7.96 -1.84
C ASN A 101 13.68 7.01 -2.79
N LEU A 102 15.01 6.90 -2.66
CA LEU A 102 15.84 5.97 -3.42
C LEU A 102 16.43 4.94 -2.44
N GLY A 103 16.40 3.68 -2.81
CA GLY A 103 16.93 2.58 -2.01
C GLY A 103 17.55 1.52 -2.91
N VAL A 104 18.73 1.07 -2.54
CA VAL A 104 19.42 -0.05 -3.19
C VAL A 104 19.42 -1.22 -2.22
N LYS A 105 19.07 -2.40 -2.70
CA LYS A 105 19.19 -3.66 -1.95
C LYS A 105 20.04 -4.61 -2.78
N ALA A 106 21.01 -5.24 -2.13
CA ALA A 106 21.78 -6.33 -2.71
C ALA A 106 21.63 -7.53 -1.78
N GLY A 107 21.35 -8.69 -2.37
CA GLY A 107 21.10 -9.93 -1.68
C GLY A 107 21.86 -11.07 -2.32
N ILE A 108 22.01 -12.15 -1.56
CA ILE A 108 22.40 -13.45 -2.09
C ILE A 108 21.29 -14.39 -1.69
N SER A 109 20.62 -14.97 -2.68
CA SER A 109 19.59 -15.97 -2.45
C SER A 109 20.20 -17.25 -1.87
N THR A 110 19.38 -18.06 -1.20
CA THR A 110 19.78 -19.37 -0.66
C THR A 110 20.34 -20.32 -1.73
N ASN A 111 19.99 -20.08 -2.99
CA ASN A 111 20.50 -20.84 -4.14
C ASN A 111 21.88 -20.36 -4.63
N GLY A 112 22.51 -19.42 -3.93
CA GLY A 112 23.83 -18.86 -4.27
C GLY A 112 23.79 -17.77 -5.34
N ASP A 113 22.61 -17.39 -5.83
CA ASP A 113 22.50 -16.32 -6.82
C ASP A 113 22.53 -14.96 -6.14
N ALA A 114 23.42 -14.09 -6.60
CA ALA A 114 23.41 -12.68 -6.19
C ALA A 114 22.34 -11.91 -6.98
N ASP A 115 21.55 -11.14 -6.25
CA ASP A 115 20.53 -10.25 -6.79
C ASP A 115 20.73 -8.82 -6.30
N MET A 116 20.41 -7.86 -7.16
CA MET A 116 20.49 -6.43 -6.87
C MET A 116 19.19 -5.78 -7.29
N SER A 117 18.52 -5.09 -6.37
CA SER A 117 17.31 -4.31 -6.65
C SER A 117 17.49 -2.83 -6.32
N LEU A 118 17.12 -1.99 -7.28
CA LEU A 118 17.02 -0.55 -7.18
C LEU A 118 15.56 -0.20 -7.00
N ASN A 119 15.23 0.56 -5.96
CA ASN A 119 13.88 0.99 -5.64
C ASN A 119 13.86 2.52 -5.61
N GLY A 120 12.94 3.13 -6.33
CA GLY A 120 12.73 4.57 -6.35
C GLY A 120 11.25 4.88 -6.20
N GLY A 121 10.87 5.71 -5.24
CA GLY A 121 9.47 6.03 -5.00
C GLY A 121 9.26 7.47 -4.60
N ARG A 122 8.07 8.00 -4.90
CA ARG A 122 7.63 9.32 -4.49
C ARG A 122 6.24 9.20 -3.88
N GLN A 123 6.09 9.68 -2.65
CA GLN A 123 4.81 9.81 -1.97
C GLN A 123 4.19 11.18 -2.22
N SER A 124 2.86 11.26 -2.14
CA SER A 124 2.05 12.46 -2.33
C SER A 124 2.35 13.23 -3.64
N LEU A 125 2.27 12.55 -4.80
CA LEU A 125 2.52 13.17 -6.12
C LEU A 125 1.68 14.42 -6.39
N PHE A 126 0.38 14.34 -6.10
CA PHE A 126 -0.59 15.41 -6.32
C PHE A 126 -1.05 16.08 -5.01
N GLY A 127 -0.32 15.89 -3.90
CA GLY A 127 -0.66 16.45 -2.59
C GLY A 127 -1.88 15.79 -1.92
N ARG A 128 -2.23 14.56 -2.32
CA ARG A 128 -3.39 13.78 -1.84
C ARG A 128 -3.03 12.40 -1.28
N GLY A 129 -1.75 12.14 -0.99
CA GLY A 129 -1.28 10.85 -0.46
C GLY A 129 -1.04 9.77 -1.51
N GLU A 130 -1.16 10.11 -2.80
CA GLU A 130 -0.87 9.19 -3.90
C GLU A 130 0.63 8.83 -3.95
N ALA A 131 0.94 7.54 -4.06
CA ALA A 131 2.31 7.04 -4.06
C ALA A 131 2.64 6.35 -5.39
N VAL A 132 3.81 6.65 -5.94
CA VAL A 132 4.39 5.92 -7.07
C VAL A 132 5.69 5.29 -6.64
N ASN A 133 5.83 4.00 -6.89
CA ASN A 133 7.05 3.26 -6.66
C ASN A 133 7.47 2.55 -7.93
N SER A 134 8.74 2.70 -8.29
CA SER A 134 9.43 1.99 -9.35
C SER A 134 10.49 1.11 -8.71
N SER A 135 10.60 -0.13 -9.15
CA SER A 135 11.62 -1.06 -8.72
C SER A 135 12.19 -1.81 -9.91
N TYR A 136 13.50 -1.93 -9.95
CA TYR A 136 14.24 -2.65 -10.97
C TYR A 136 15.16 -3.64 -10.27
N THR A 137 15.02 -4.91 -10.58
CA THR A 137 15.82 -6.00 -10.01
C THR A 137 16.60 -6.70 -11.10
N TYR A 138 17.86 -6.98 -10.83
CA TYR A 138 18.76 -7.71 -11.70
C TYR A 138 19.39 -8.87 -10.91
N THR A 139 19.42 -10.05 -11.51
CA THR A 139 20.03 -11.25 -10.94
C THR A 139 21.21 -11.66 -11.81
N VAL A 140 22.29 -12.17 -11.20
CA VAL A 140 23.50 -12.61 -11.92
C VAL A 140 23.23 -13.69 -12.98
N LYS A 141 22.14 -14.46 -12.83
CA LYS A 141 21.65 -15.42 -13.84
C LYS A 141 21.14 -14.78 -15.14
N GLY A 142 21.09 -13.45 -15.22
CA GLY A 142 20.60 -12.69 -16.39
C GLY A 142 19.14 -12.28 -16.29
N ASP A 143 18.44 -12.70 -15.24
CA ASP A 143 17.05 -12.35 -15.00
C ASP A 143 16.94 -10.88 -14.59
N HIS A 144 15.97 -10.17 -15.17
CA HIS A 144 15.68 -8.82 -14.77
C HIS A 144 14.18 -8.60 -14.68
N SER A 145 13.76 -7.85 -13.66
CA SER A 145 12.38 -7.46 -13.45
C SER A 145 12.27 -5.97 -13.22
N PHE A 146 11.25 -5.38 -13.83
CA PHE A 146 10.87 -3.99 -13.68
C PHE A 146 9.43 -3.94 -13.18
N ASN A 147 9.18 -3.19 -12.12
CA ASN A 147 7.86 -3.04 -11.54
C ASN A 147 7.61 -1.56 -11.24
N LEU A 148 6.57 -1.02 -11.85
CA LEU A 148 6.07 0.33 -11.64
C LEU A 148 4.67 0.23 -11.03
N SER A 149 4.50 0.72 -9.81
CA SER A 149 3.24 0.71 -9.09
C SER A 149 2.79 2.13 -8.75
N PHE A 150 1.52 2.40 -8.98
CA PHE A 150 0.81 3.61 -8.60
C PHE A 150 -0.28 3.23 -7.60
N THR A 151 -0.30 3.85 -6.44
CA THR A 151 -1.31 3.62 -5.40
C THR A 151 -1.95 4.92 -5.00
N LYS A 152 -3.28 4.94 -5.02
CA LYS A 152 -4.12 6.04 -4.61
C LYS A 152 -4.96 5.63 -3.40
N PRO A 153 -4.67 6.16 -2.21
CA PRO A 153 -5.53 5.99 -1.06
C PRO A 153 -6.81 6.81 -1.25
N ARG A 154 -7.96 6.24 -0.89
CA ARG A 154 -9.18 7.01 -0.71
C ARG A 154 -9.12 7.71 0.64
N LEU A 155 -9.20 9.04 0.59
CA LEU A 155 -9.30 9.91 1.76
C LEU A 155 -10.64 9.65 2.47
N GLY A 156 -10.62 9.53 3.79
CA GLY A 156 -11.80 9.25 4.59
C GLY A 156 -11.49 8.64 5.95
N TRP A 157 -12.26 9.03 6.96
CA TRP A 157 -12.09 8.59 8.34
C TRP A 157 -12.35 7.08 8.51
N GLN A 158 -11.40 6.38 9.14
CA GLN A 158 -11.43 4.96 9.58
C GLN A 158 -11.52 3.85 8.51
N LYS A 159 -11.74 4.15 7.23
CA LYS A 159 -11.82 3.12 6.18
C LYS A 159 -10.83 3.40 5.07
N TYR A 160 -9.62 2.88 5.23
CA TYR A 160 -8.60 2.95 4.17
C TYR A 160 -8.93 1.96 3.07
N SER A 161 -9.48 2.51 2.00
CA SER A 161 -9.54 1.83 0.73
C SER A 161 -8.45 2.36 -0.17
N ASN A 162 -7.65 1.48 -0.76
CA ASN A 162 -6.59 1.84 -1.69
C ASN A 162 -6.93 1.30 -3.06
N ILE A 163 -6.82 2.16 -4.08
CA ILE A 163 -6.81 1.73 -5.47
C ILE A 163 -5.35 1.70 -5.91
N SER A 164 -4.93 0.62 -6.55
CA SER A 164 -3.57 0.43 -7.04
C SER A 164 -3.61 0.01 -8.50
N ALA A 165 -2.62 0.48 -9.26
CA ALA A 165 -2.35 0.06 -10.63
C ALA A 165 -0.86 -0.23 -10.72
N SER A 166 -0.50 -1.43 -11.15
CA SER A 166 0.89 -1.85 -11.26
C SER A 166 1.17 -2.40 -12.65
N LEU A 167 2.34 -2.06 -13.16
CA LEU A 167 2.91 -2.56 -14.40
C LEU A 167 4.15 -3.35 -14.04
N PHE A 168 4.21 -4.59 -14.48
CA PHE A 168 5.32 -5.49 -14.23
C PHE A 168 5.87 -5.98 -15.55
N ARG A 169 7.18 -6.06 -15.66
CA ARG A 169 7.89 -6.71 -16.76
C ARG A 169 8.98 -7.57 -16.17
N ALA A 170 8.97 -8.86 -16.42
CA ALA A 170 10.07 -9.76 -16.08
C ALA A 170 10.56 -10.50 -17.30
N ILE A 171 11.87 -10.65 -17.39
CA ILE A 171 12.52 -11.55 -18.33
C ILE A 171 13.31 -12.52 -17.49
N SER A 172 13.00 -13.80 -17.64
CA SER A 172 13.61 -14.87 -16.87
C SER A 172 13.95 -16.05 -17.75
N TYR A 173 15.15 -16.59 -17.55
CA TYR A 173 15.55 -17.85 -18.15
C TYR A 173 15.05 -19.02 -17.28
N LEU A 174 14.30 -19.94 -17.89
CA LEU A 174 13.75 -21.11 -17.23
C LEU A 174 14.66 -22.32 -17.51
N PRO A 175 15.62 -22.66 -16.63
CA PRO A 175 16.61 -23.69 -16.91
C PRO A 175 16.00 -25.07 -17.10
N TRP A 176 14.91 -25.39 -16.39
CA TRP A 176 14.22 -26.69 -16.50
C TRP A 176 13.52 -26.91 -17.86
N ASN A 177 13.21 -25.84 -18.59
CA ASN A 177 12.53 -25.92 -19.89
C ASN A 177 13.43 -25.49 -21.05
N HIS A 178 14.69 -25.12 -20.79
CA HIS A 178 15.60 -24.48 -21.75
C HIS A 178 14.86 -23.43 -22.61
N SER A 179 14.14 -22.53 -21.95
CA SER A 179 13.33 -21.50 -22.62
C SER A 179 13.44 -20.16 -21.93
N ASN A 180 13.36 -19.09 -22.72
CA ASN A 180 13.29 -17.73 -22.22
C ASN A 180 11.81 -17.30 -22.10
N CYS A 181 11.47 -16.72 -20.96
CA CYS A 181 10.13 -16.24 -20.67
C CYS A 181 10.13 -14.73 -20.49
N GLU A 182 9.43 -14.03 -21.37
CA GLU A 182 9.18 -12.60 -21.25
C GLU A 182 7.75 -12.42 -20.76
N GLU A 183 7.56 -11.79 -19.61
CA GLU A 183 6.26 -11.59 -18.99
C GLU A 183 6.03 -10.11 -18.75
N ASN A 184 4.95 -9.57 -19.32
CA ASN A 184 4.45 -8.24 -19.02
C ASN A 184 3.09 -8.38 -18.33
N ALA A 185 2.89 -7.72 -17.20
CA ALA A 185 1.63 -7.78 -16.48
C ALA A 185 1.13 -6.37 -16.18
N VAL A 186 -0.18 -6.20 -16.27
CA VAL A 186 -0.91 -5.05 -15.77
C VAL A 186 -1.83 -5.56 -14.67
N VAL A 187 -1.69 -5.00 -13.48
CA VAL A 187 -2.47 -5.38 -12.30
C VAL A 187 -3.23 -4.17 -11.78
N LEU A 188 -4.55 -4.27 -11.76
CA LEU A 188 -5.42 -3.27 -11.13
C LEU A 188 -5.95 -3.86 -9.82
N GLY A 189 -5.59 -3.26 -8.70
CA GLY A 189 -5.96 -3.73 -7.37
C GLY A 189 -6.87 -2.75 -6.65
N TYR A 190 -7.92 -3.26 -6.01
CA TYR A 190 -8.72 -2.56 -5.02
C TYR A 190 -8.53 -3.24 -3.67
N ASN A 191 -7.99 -2.52 -2.70
CA ASN A 191 -7.88 -2.97 -1.32
C ASN A 191 -8.88 -2.18 -0.48
N GLY A 192 -9.58 -2.86 0.42
CA GLY A 192 -10.51 -2.23 1.35
C GLY A 192 -10.52 -2.97 2.67
N GLN A 193 -10.86 -2.24 3.73
CA GLN A 193 -11.07 -2.81 5.05
C GLN A 193 -12.57 -2.80 5.35
N ILE A 194 -13.15 -4.00 5.50
CA ILE A 194 -14.59 -4.14 5.79
C ILE A 194 -14.83 -3.97 7.28
N MET A 195 -13.99 -4.62 8.09
CA MET A 195 -13.98 -4.54 9.56
C MET A 195 -12.55 -4.40 10.05
N LYS A 196 -12.35 -4.04 11.33
CA LYS A 196 -11.02 -3.91 11.93
C LYS A 196 -10.12 -5.14 11.67
N ASN A 197 -10.74 -6.33 11.66
CA ASN A 197 -10.03 -7.61 11.53
C ASN A 197 -10.21 -8.26 10.14
N ILE A 198 -10.97 -7.64 9.23
CA ILE A 198 -11.28 -8.20 7.91
C ILE A 198 -10.80 -7.25 6.80
N LEU A 199 -9.77 -7.71 6.09
CA LEU A 199 -9.21 -7.07 4.91
C LEU A 199 -9.74 -7.76 3.66
N HIS A 200 -10.10 -6.98 2.66
CA HIS A 200 -10.62 -7.48 1.40
C HIS A 200 -9.84 -6.86 0.24
N GLN A 201 -9.37 -7.69 -0.67
CA GLN A 201 -8.59 -7.30 -1.84
C GLN A 201 -9.20 -7.89 -3.09
N ILE A 202 -9.38 -7.09 -4.13
CA ILE A 202 -9.71 -7.54 -5.47
C ILE A 202 -8.57 -7.12 -6.37
N LYS A 203 -8.05 -8.04 -7.18
CA LYS A 203 -7.05 -7.73 -8.20
C LYS A 203 -7.54 -8.25 -9.55
N PHE A 204 -7.42 -7.41 -10.56
CA PHE A 204 -7.56 -7.81 -11.95
C PHE A 204 -6.16 -7.85 -12.55
N ASN A 205 -5.75 -9.03 -13.01
CA ASN A 205 -4.44 -9.26 -13.61
C ASN A 205 -4.61 -9.54 -15.10
N ALA A 206 -3.98 -8.73 -15.93
CA ALA A 206 -3.82 -8.95 -17.37
C ALA A 206 -2.34 -9.20 -17.66
N LEU A 207 -2.02 -10.41 -18.07
CA LEU A 207 -0.67 -10.90 -18.28
C LEU A 207 -0.45 -11.20 -19.77
N TRP A 208 0.56 -10.61 -20.36
CA TRP A 208 1.09 -11.00 -21.65
C TRP A 208 2.43 -11.68 -21.44
N ARG A 209 2.47 -12.98 -21.70
CA ARG A 209 3.68 -13.78 -21.66
C ARG A 209 4.08 -14.23 -23.05
N THR A 210 5.37 -14.18 -23.34
CA THR A 210 5.97 -14.74 -24.55
C THR A 210 6.96 -15.81 -24.16
N LEU A 211 6.75 -17.03 -24.65
CA LEU A 211 7.68 -18.13 -24.45
C LEU A 211 8.51 -18.32 -25.72
N ARG A 212 9.82 -18.22 -25.58
CA ARG A 212 10.79 -18.51 -26.64
C ARG A 212 11.58 -19.74 -26.24
N ALA A 213 11.32 -20.86 -26.92
CA ALA A 213 12.05 -22.10 -26.72
C ALA A 213 13.44 -21.99 -27.35
N THR A 214 14.47 -22.54 -26.69
CA THR A 214 15.82 -22.70 -27.27
C THR A 214 15.86 -23.94 -28.17
N ASP A 215 16.86 -24.02 -29.05
CA ASP A 215 17.05 -25.15 -29.98
C ASP A 215 17.37 -26.49 -29.29
N ASP A 216 17.60 -26.50 -27.98
CA ASP A 216 17.76 -27.70 -27.15
C ASP A 216 16.48 -28.06 -26.38
N ALA A 217 15.44 -27.23 -26.44
CA ALA A 217 14.19 -27.47 -25.73
C ALA A 217 13.42 -28.66 -26.33
N ALA A 218 12.72 -29.41 -25.48
CA ALA A 218 11.86 -30.52 -25.90
C ALA A 218 10.82 -30.06 -26.95
N PHE A 219 10.45 -30.97 -27.86
CA PHE A 219 9.52 -30.66 -28.96
C PHE A 219 8.18 -30.08 -28.46
N SER A 220 7.65 -30.60 -27.35
CA SER A 220 6.43 -30.10 -26.71
C SER A 220 6.52 -28.63 -26.24
N VAL A 221 7.71 -28.19 -25.82
CA VAL A 221 7.95 -26.79 -25.41
C VAL A 221 8.01 -25.87 -26.62
N ARG A 222 8.53 -26.36 -27.76
CA ARG A 222 8.56 -25.60 -29.03
C ARG A 222 7.17 -25.49 -29.65
N GLU A 223 6.36 -26.54 -29.57
CA GLU A 223 4.98 -26.53 -30.06
C GLU A 223 4.10 -25.52 -29.32
N HIS A 224 4.34 -25.35 -28.01
CA HIS A 224 3.65 -24.37 -27.18
C HIS A 224 4.39 -23.04 -27.04
N ALA A 225 5.48 -22.84 -27.78
CA ALA A 225 6.16 -21.55 -27.85
C ALA A 225 5.27 -20.53 -28.58
N GLY A 226 5.27 -19.29 -28.08
CA GLY A 226 4.41 -18.25 -28.63
C GLY A 226 3.94 -17.25 -27.58
N HIS A 227 2.96 -16.44 -27.99
CA HIS A 227 2.38 -15.42 -27.14
C HIS A 227 1.14 -15.96 -26.44
N ILE A 228 1.09 -15.75 -25.12
CA ILE A 228 0.00 -16.18 -24.25
C ILE A 228 -0.47 -14.96 -23.48
N MET A 229 -1.72 -14.56 -23.70
CA MET A 229 -2.37 -13.52 -22.93
C MET A 229 -3.32 -14.15 -21.92
N LYS A 230 -3.13 -13.87 -20.64
CA LYS A 230 -3.94 -14.39 -19.53
C LYS A 230 -4.67 -13.25 -18.83
N PHE A 231 -5.97 -13.39 -18.64
CA PHE A 231 -6.74 -12.54 -17.75
C PHE A 231 -7.17 -13.35 -16.54
N SER A 232 -7.10 -12.73 -15.36
CA SER A 232 -7.61 -13.34 -14.13
C SER A 232 -8.11 -12.29 -13.15
N VAL A 233 -9.18 -12.63 -12.45
CA VAL A 233 -9.68 -11.86 -11.31
C VAL A 233 -9.34 -12.64 -10.05
N GLU A 234 -8.64 -12.01 -9.13
CA GLU A 234 -8.33 -12.53 -7.80
C GLU A 234 -9.17 -11.77 -6.78
N ASN A 235 -9.87 -12.47 -5.92
CA ASN A 235 -10.52 -11.91 -4.75
C ASN A 235 -9.90 -12.57 -3.51
N ALA A 236 -9.35 -11.79 -2.59
CA ALA A 236 -8.75 -12.27 -1.37
C ALA A 236 -9.38 -11.61 -0.15
N VAL A 237 -9.77 -12.42 0.82
CA VAL A 237 -10.31 -11.99 2.12
C VAL A 237 -9.36 -12.47 3.21
N GLY A 238 -8.73 -11.53 3.90
CA GLY A 238 -7.87 -11.78 5.04
C GLY A 238 -8.61 -11.54 6.34
N PHE A 239 -8.60 -12.52 7.23
CA PHE A 239 -9.00 -12.39 8.62
C PHE A 239 -7.75 -12.42 9.49
N ASP A 240 -7.44 -11.31 10.16
CA ASP A 240 -6.31 -11.21 11.08
C ASP A 240 -6.79 -10.90 12.49
N ASN A 241 -6.55 -11.84 13.41
CA ASN A 241 -6.84 -11.69 14.83
C ASN A 241 -5.61 -11.98 15.70
N ARG A 242 -4.41 -11.75 15.15
CA ARG A 242 -3.15 -11.96 15.88
C ARG A 242 -2.87 -10.80 16.84
N ASP A 243 -2.35 -11.10 18.03
CA ASP A 243 -1.93 -10.07 18.99
C ASP A 243 -0.71 -9.27 18.51
N ARG A 244 0.16 -9.92 17.72
CA ARG A 244 1.39 -9.34 17.18
C ARG A 244 1.58 -9.78 15.73
N PRO A 245 1.88 -8.85 14.80
CA PRO A 245 1.98 -9.18 13.38
C PRO A 245 3.23 -9.99 13.02
N ILE A 246 4.35 -9.78 13.71
CA ILE A 246 5.65 -10.41 13.38
C ILE A 246 5.87 -11.72 14.15
N LEU A 247 5.52 -11.76 15.44
CA LEU A 247 5.66 -12.93 16.32
C LEU A 247 4.38 -13.13 17.11
N ALA A 248 3.41 -13.82 16.51
CA ALA A 248 2.11 -14.05 17.12
C ALA A 248 2.24 -15.05 18.29
N THR A 249 1.82 -14.64 19.49
CA THR A 249 1.74 -15.52 20.67
C THR A 249 0.34 -16.13 20.81
N ARG A 250 -0.70 -15.40 20.38
CA ARG A 250 -2.09 -15.86 20.30
C ARG A 250 -2.77 -15.27 19.06
N GLY A 251 -3.84 -15.92 18.63
CA GLY A 251 -4.65 -15.50 17.48
C GLY A 251 -4.43 -16.35 16.23
N ILE A 252 -5.19 -16.03 15.18
CA ILE A 252 -5.21 -16.75 13.90
C ILE A 252 -5.12 -15.72 12.77
N LEU A 253 -4.38 -16.05 11.72
CA LEU A 253 -4.48 -15.37 10.43
C LEU A 253 -5.00 -16.38 9.42
N GLY A 254 -6.16 -16.10 8.86
CA GLY A 254 -6.71 -16.83 7.72
C GLY A 254 -6.71 -15.92 6.50
N VAL A 255 -6.24 -16.41 5.36
CA VAL A 255 -6.39 -15.72 4.09
C VAL A 255 -7.11 -16.66 3.14
N LEU A 256 -8.29 -16.25 2.70
CA LEU A 256 -9.07 -16.95 1.70
C LEU A 256 -8.89 -16.22 0.37
N SER A 257 -8.18 -16.83 -0.58
CA SER A 257 -8.00 -16.28 -1.92
C SER A 257 -8.74 -17.12 -2.95
N PHE A 258 -9.55 -16.47 -3.76
CA PHE A 258 -10.35 -17.05 -4.83
C PHE A 258 -9.93 -16.47 -6.18
N PHE A 259 -9.70 -17.33 -7.17
CA PHE A 259 -9.34 -16.92 -8.52
C PHE A 259 -10.49 -17.23 -9.48
N LEU A 260 -11.16 -16.17 -9.95
CA LEU A 260 -12.23 -16.24 -10.93
C LEU A 260 -11.69 -16.02 -12.35
N GLY A 261 -12.04 -16.94 -13.25
CA GLY A 261 -11.88 -16.80 -14.69
C GLY A 261 -10.43 -16.65 -15.14
N LYS A 262 -9.71 -17.76 -15.31
CA LYS A 262 -8.43 -17.78 -16.04
C LYS A 262 -8.72 -17.96 -17.53
N PHE A 263 -8.82 -16.86 -18.27
CA PHE A 263 -8.91 -16.92 -19.73
C PHE A 263 -7.52 -16.79 -20.33
N SER A 264 -7.07 -17.81 -21.07
CA SER A 264 -5.78 -17.80 -21.76
C SER A 264 -6.02 -17.80 -23.27
N PHE A 265 -5.56 -16.74 -23.94
CA PHE A 265 -5.50 -16.67 -25.40
C PHE A 265 -4.08 -16.99 -25.84
N ILE A 266 -3.94 -18.00 -26.70
CA ILE A 266 -2.66 -18.35 -27.32
C ILE A 266 -2.70 -17.79 -28.74
N PHE A 267 -1.85 -16.81 -29.03
CA PHE A 267 -1.66 -16.30 -30.38
C PHE A 267 -0.48 -17.04 -31.00
N ASN A 268 -0.79 -18.00 -31.87
CA ASN A 268 0.23 -18.69 -32.66
C ASN A 268 0.40 -17.96 -34.01
N SER A 269 1.65 -17.78 -34.47
CA SER A 269 1.99 -17.08 -35.73
C SER A 269 1.55 -17.82 -37.00
N THR A 270 0.79 -18.90 -36.86
CA THR A 270 0.10 -19.62 -37.93
C THR A 270 -1.40 -19.65 -37.61
N SER A 271 -2.07 -18.54 -37.92
CA SER A 271 -3.50 -18.42 -38.29
C SER A 271 -4.55 -19.31 -37.58
N ARG A 272 -4.41 -19.60 -36.28
CA ARG A 272 -5.48 -20.19 -35.46
C ARG A 272 -5.55 -19.58 -34.07
N ILE A 273 -6.66 -18.88 -33.81
CA ILE A 273 -7.07 -18.47 -32.46
C ILE A 273 -7.66 -19.71 -31.79
N VAL A 274 -6.92 -20.33 -30.88
CA VAL A 274 -7.46 -21.41 -30.03
C VAL A 274 -7.72 -20.82 -28.66
N GLY A 275 -8.99 -20.52 -28.38
CA GLY A 275 -9.44 -20.22 -27.02
C GLY A 275 -9.53 -21.52 -26.24
N SER A 276 -8.69 -21.69 -25.22
CA SER A 276 -8.81 -22.83 -24.29
C SER A 276 -9.33 -22.34 -22.94
N THR A 277 -10.54 -22.78 -22.61
CA THR A 277 -11.08 -22.70 -21.25
C THR A 277 -10.46 -23.85 -20.47
N LEU A 278 -9.39 -23.59 -19.72
CA LEU A 278 -8.86 -24.57 -18.77
C LEU A 278 -9.80 -24.62 -17.55
N THR A 279 -10.74 -25.54 -17.60
CA THR A 279 -11.55 -25.97 -16.46
C THR A 279 -10.63 -26.64 -15.44
N TYR A 280 -10.73 -26.21 -14.18
CA TYR A 280 -10.03 -26.80 -13.03
C TYR A 280 -10.32 -28.31 -12.93
N CYS A 281 -9.27 -29.12 -12.77
CA CYS A 281 -9.34 -30.34 -11.98
C CYS A 281 -8.38 -30.20 -10.80
N SER A 282 -8.90 -30.61 -9.66
CA SER A 282 -8.45 -30.46 -8.27
C SER A 282 -7.00 -30.80 -7.98
#